data_AF-A0A9D6H9S7-F1
#
_entry.id   AF-A0A9D6H9S7-F1
#
_cell.length_a   1.000
_cell.length_b   1.000
_cell.length_c   1.000
_cell.angle_alpha   90.00
_cell.angle_beta   90.00
_cell.angle_gamma   90.00
#
_symmetry.space_group_name_H-M   'P 1'
#
loop_
_entity.id
_entity.type
_entity.pdbx_description
1 polymer ?
#
loop_
_entity_poly.entity_id
_entity_poly.type
_entity_poly.pdbx_seq_one_letter_code
_entity_poly.pdbx_strand_id
1 'polypeptide(L)'
;MTQHTLALATSLFTLVCAADGQLCPQWSPARPVGALDAATIPEASGLAASRRYPGRLYHINDSGNAPVLYLTDAAGAAVGQTALPPMKDSEDLALGPCGDGTGRDCVFVADTGDNNRRRTEVGVLVVPEVRTFPAEAAVWKRLRLRYPDGPHDAESLAVHPVTGDLFLLAKEFALLPGHGRSARLYRLTADVWRRAGTDRLTWEPYGEIDLPALAAKEGATFSHVATSMDISPDGKRLLILTYDHAWEIAWDLADGPPPPTAQLQRGRDYQLVQLEPMLGKETIAWLPDGKGFLQGKEFKPDGEPSVLFRLDCSAP
;
A
#
# COMPACT_ATOMS: atom_id res chain seq x y z
N MET A 1 12.59 24.99 -69.50
CA MET A 1 13.37 24.44 -68.38
C MET A 1 12.85 25.06 -67.10
N THR A 2 12.01 24.34 -66.37
CA THR A 2 11.51 24.73 -65.05
C THR A 2 11.51 23.47 -64.20
N GLN A 3 12.45 23.38 -63.27
CA GLN A 3 12.56 22.27 -62.33
C GLN A 3 11.69 22.59 -61.11
N HIS A 4 10.71 21.73 -60.83
CA HIS A 4 9.97 21.74 -59.57
C HIS A 4 10.70 20.84 -58.56
N THR A 5 11.23 21.44 -57.50
CA THR A 5 11.82 20.71 -56.37
C THR A 5 10.70 20.39 -55.38
N LEU A 6 10.35 19.11 -55.26
CA LEU A 6 9.37 18.61 -54.29
C LEU A 6 10.10 18.36 -52.97
N ALA A 7 9.82 19.15 -51.93
CA ALA A 7 10.35 18.92 -50.59
C ALA A 7 9.49 17.85 -49.88
N LEU A 8 10.06 16.67 -49.63
CA LEU A 8 9.45 15.68 -48.73
C LEU A 8 9.64 16.13 -47.29
N ALA A 9 8.54 16.46 -46.62
CA ALA A 9 8.51 16.60 -45.17
C ALA A 9 8.47 15.21 -44.53
N THR A 10 9.58 14.77 -43.96
CA THR A 10 9.65 13.58 -43.10
C THR A 10 9.09 13.93 -41.73
N SER A 11 7.82 13.59 -41.50
CA SER A 11 7.24 13.62 -40.15
C SER A 11 7.87 12.52 -39.30
N LEU A 12 8.75 12.89 -38.37
CA LEU A 12 9.17 12.01 -37.29
C LEU A 12 7.98 11.79 -36.34
N PHE A 13 7.33 10.64 -36.45
CA PHE A 13 6.50 10.11 -35.37
C PHE A 13 7.45 9.64 -34.26
N THR A 14 7.67 10.47 -33.24
CA THR A 14 8.17 9.97 -31.97
C THR A 14 7.08 9.11 -31.35
N LEU A 15 7.21 7.78 -31.43
CA LEU A 15 6.54 6.90 -30.48
C LEU A 15 7.02 7.31 -29.09
N VAL A 16 6.20 8.06 -28.36
CA VAL A 16 6.31 8.07 -26.91
C VAL A 16 5.86 6.67 -26.51
N CYS A 17 6.80 5.75 -26.29
CA CYS A 17 6.49 4.59 -25.46
C CYS A 17 6.06 5.18 -24.12
N ALA A 18 4.76 5.12 -23.81
CA ALA A 18 4.36 5.09 -22.42
C ALA A 18 5.21 3.98 -21.81
N ALA A 19 6.08 4.31 -20.86
CA ALA A 19 6.72 3.28 -20.06
C ALA A 19 5.57 2.57 -19.34
N ASP A 20 5.12 1.44 -19.87
CA ASP A 20 4.32 0.47 -19.12
C ASP A 20 5.07 0.23 -17.81
N GLY A 21 4.35 0.14 -16.68
CA GLY A 21 4.94 -0.03 -15.36
C GLY A 21 5.70 -1.34 -15.25
N GLN A 22 6.91 -1.40 -15.80
CA GLN A 22 7.70 -2.61 -15.89
C GLN A 22 8.11 -3.04 -14.49
N LEU A 23 7.97 -4.34 -14.23
CA LEU A 23 8.50 -4.97 -13.03
C LEU A 23 9.97 -4.63 -12.85
N CYS A 24 10.42 -4.57 -11.60
CA CYS A 24 11.84 -4.48 -11.35
C CYS A 24 12.58 -5.69 -11.95
N PRO A 25 13.64 -5.52 -12.75
CA PRO A 25 14.36 -6.67 -13.32
C PRO A 25 14.94 -7.58 -12.25
N GLN A 26 15.44 -6.99 -11.17
CA GLN A 26 15.99 -7.72 -10.03
C GLN A 26 15.99 -6.83 -8.78
N TRP A 27 15.36 -7.34 -7.72
CA TRP A 27 15.41 -6.76 -6.38
C TRP A 27 16.72 -7.13 -5.68
N SER A 28 17.29 -6.18 -4.94
CA SER A 28 18.40 -6.47 -4.02
C SER A 28 17.93 -7.39 -2.90
N PRO A 29 18.86 -8.09 -2.23
CA PRO A 29 18.58 -8.63 -0.90
C PRO A 29 18.08 -7.52 0.04
N ALA A 30 17.26 -7.91 1.00
CA ALA A 30 16.79 -7.01 2.05
C ALA A 30 17.98 -6.54 2.89
N ARG A 31 18.07 -5.22 3.10
CA ARG A 31 19.11 -4.61 3.93
C ARG A 31 18.47 -3.92 5.13
N PRO A 32 18.86 -4.23 6.38
CA PRO A 32 18.36 -3.49 7.53
C PRO A 32 18.81 -2.03 7.42
N VAL A 33 17.88 -1.11 7.63
CA VAL A 33 18.11 0.35 7.59
C VAL A 33 17.81 1.05 8.91
N GLY A 34 17.04 0.41 9.78
CA GLY A 34 16.62 0.98 11.05
C GLY A 34 15.85 -0.02 11.91
N ALA A 35 15.53 0.39 13.13
CA ALA A 35 14.67 -0.37 14.02
C ALA A 35 13.73 0.58 14.76
N LEU A 36 12.47 0.19 14.88
CA LEU A 36 11.48 0.91 15.66
C LEU A 36 11.67 0.61 17.15
N ASP A 37 11.46 1.63 17.98
CA ASP A 37 11.43 1.46 19.42
C ASP A 37 10.12 0.78 19.84
N ALA A 38 10.22 -0.48 20.30
CA ALA A 38 9.07 -1.27 20.74
C ALA A 38 8.35 -0.68 21.96
N ALA A 39 8.97 0.23 22.73
CA ALA A 39 8.28 0.94 23.79
C ALA A 39 7.30 2.01 23.25
N THR A 40 7.49 2.44 22.01
CA THR A 40 6.71 3.49 21.34
C THR A 40 5.78 2.89 20.27
N ILE A 41 6.31 1.96 19.45
CA ILE A 41 5.60 1.32 18.34
C ILE A 41 5.72 -0.21 18.48
N PRO A 42 5.04 -0.83 19.48
CA PRO A 42 5.12 -2.27 19.71
C PRO A 42 4.47 -3.12 18.62
N GLU A 43 3.43 -2.63 17.93
CA GLU A 43 2.63 -3.47 17.02
C GLU A 43 2.54 -2.79 15.65
N ALA A 44 3.70 -2.45 15.06
CA ALA A 44 3.76 -1.70 13.80
C ALA A 44 3.01 -2.42 12.66
N SER A 45 1.91 -1.84 12.18
CA SER A 45 1.02 -2.46 11.16
C SER A 45 0.89 -1.66 9.85
N GLY A 46 1.02 -0.33 9.91
CA GLY A 46 1.00 0.54 8.71
C GLY A 46 2.33 1.26 8.47
N LEU A 47 2.69 1.47 7.20
CA LEU A 47 3.89 2.23 6.79
C LEU A 47 3.64 3.05 5.52
N ALA A 48 4.10 4.30 5.51
CA ALA A 48 4.22 5.07 4.27
C ALA A 48 5.44 6.00 4.29
N ALA A 49 6.11 6.16 3.15
CA ALA A 49 7.23 7.07 2.99
C ALA A 49 6.78 8.42 2.39
N SER A 50 7.09 9.52 3.07
CA SER A 50 6.69 10.86 2.63
C SER A 50 7.34 11.24 1.30
N ARG A 51 6.52 11.65 0.33
CA ARG A 51 6.97 12.26 -0.93
C ARG A 51 7.36 13.74 -0.74
N ARG A 52 6.76 14.41 0.26
CA ARG A 52 6.93 15.85 0.50
C ARG A 52 8.04 16.20 1.48
N TYR A 53 8.30 15.33 2.46
CA TYR A 53 9.30 15.51 3.52
C TYR A 53 10.32 14.38 3.44
N PRO A 54 11.43 14.56 2.69
CA PRO A 54 12.41 13.50 2.45
C PRO A 54 12.89 12.83 3.74
N GLY A 55 12.89 11.49 3.74
CA GLY A 55 13.34 10.67 4.87
C GLY A 55 12.31 10.48 5.98
N ARG A 56 11.15 11.14 5.93
CA ARG A 56 10.06 10.93 6.89
C ARG A 56 9.26 9.69 6.55
N LEU A 57 9.03 8.84 7.54
CA LEU A 57 8.12 7.71 7.48
C LEU A 57 6.93 7.93 8.44
N TYR A 58 5.82 7.30 8.12
CA TYR A 58 4.60 7.28 8.91
C TYR A 58 4.32 5.87 9.39
N HIS A 59 3.91 5.74 10.65
CA HIS A 59 3.55 4.45 11.25
C HIS A 59 2.30 4.55 12.10
N ILE A 60 1.63 3.41 12.27
CA ILE A 60 0.59 3.17 13.28
C ILE A 60 0.85 1.85 13.98
N ASN A 61 0.28 1.70 15.17
CA ASN A 61 0.18 0.40 15.83
C ASN A 61 -1.16 -0.27 15.50
N ASP A 62 -1.18 -1.59 15.57
CA ASP A 62 -2.40 -2.42 15.50
C ASP A 62 -3.27 -2.31 16.78
N SER A 63 -4.40 -3.02 16.78
CA SER A 63 -5.37 -3.18 17.86
C SER A 63 -4.79 -3.29 19.26
N GLY A 64 -5.56 -2.78 20.23
CA GLY A 64 -5.16 -2.74 21.63
C GLY A 64 -4.20 -1.59 21.99
N ASN A 65 -3.69 -0.85 21.00
CA ASN A 65 -2.83 0.30 21.20
C ASN A 65 -3.57 1.63 21.07
N ALA A 66 -2.92 2.72 21.51
CA ALA A 66 -3.46 4.06 21.34
C ALA A 66 -3.48 4.47 19.85
N PRO A 67 -4.56 5.15 19.38
CA PRO A 67 -4.66 5.61 18.00
C PRO A 67 -3.75 6.82 17.80
N VAL A 68 -2.52 6.58 17.37
CA VAL A 68 -1.47 7.60 17.21
C VAL A 68 -0.81 7.41 15.86
N LEU A 69 -0.63 8.51 15.14
CA LEU A 69 0.22 8.55 13.94
C LEU A 69 1.64 8.92 14.39
N TYR A 70 2.58 7.99 14.21
CA TYR A 70 3.98 8.18 14.52
C TYR A 70 4.76 8.61 13.29
N LEU A 71 5.76 9.46 13.51
CA LEU A 71 6.67 9.93 12.48
C LEU A 71 8.09 9.53 12.85
N THR A 72 8.76 8.82 11.97
CA THR A 72 10.17 8.41 12.14
C THR A 72 11.03 8.90 10.99
N ASP A 73 12.33 8.83 11.15
CA ASP A 73 13.26 8.85 10.03
C ASP A 73 13.50 7.43 9.45
N ALA A 74 14.31 7.32 8.41
CA ALA A 74 14.66 6.03 7.81
C ALA A 74 15.45 5.08 8.74
N ALA A 75 15.99 5.58 9.86
CA ALA A 75 16.63 4.75 10.88
C ALA A 75 15.62 4.21 11.92
N GLY A 76 14.35 4.59 11.81
CA GLY A 76 13.28 4.18 12.73
C GLY A 76 13.20 5.03 14.00
N ALA A 77 13.97 6.13 14.09
CA ALA A 77 13.96 7.00 15.26
C ALA A 77 12.75 7.96 15.24
N ALA A 78 11.99 8.03 16.33
CA ALA A 78 10.76 8.83 16.38
C ALA A 78 11.05 10.34 16.48
N VAL A 79 10.62 11.10 15.48
CA VAL A 79 10.80 12.57 15.40
C VAL A 79 9.50 13.34 15.67
N GLY A 80 8.38 12.65 15.86
CA GLY A 80 7.11 13.24 16.26
C GLY A 80 5.99 12.23 16.35
N GLN A 81 4.89 12.63 16.98
CA GLN A 81 3.66 11.86 17.03
C GLN A 81 2.47 12.81 17.12
N THR A 82 1.32 12.36 16.65
CA THR A 82 0.05 13.08 16.79
C THR A 82 -1.05 12.10 17.16
N ALA A 83 -1.85 12.45 18.16
CA ALA A 83 -3.01 11.66 18.52
C ALA A 83 -4.03 11.69 17.38
N LEU A 84 -4.57 10.53 17.05
CA LEU A 84 -5.69 10.38 16.15
C LEU A 84 -6.98 10.25 16.98
N PRO A 85 -8.12 10.67 16.44
CA PRO A 85 -9.41 10.33 17.00
C PRO A 85 -9.58 8.80 17.18
N PRO A 86 -10.47 8.32 18.07
CA PRO A 86 -10.62 6.90 18.35
C PRO A 86 -10.79 6.03 17.09
N MET A 87 -10.04 4.94 17.05
CA MET A 87 -10.08 3.86 16.06
C MET A 87 -10.19 2.54 16.82
N LYS A 88 -10.85 1.55 16.23
CA LYS A 88 -11.10 0.27 16.89
C LYS A 88 -9.99 -0.74 16.62
N ASP A 89 -9.55 -0.82 15.37
CA ASP A 89 -8.67 -1.88 14.86
C ASP A 89 -7.94 -1.31 13.61
N SER A 90 -6.84 -0.59 13.85
CA SER A 90 -6.14 0.13 12.80
C SER A 90 -5.05 -0.72 12.17
N GLU A 91 -5.21 -1.04 10.89
CA GLU A 91 -4.41 -2.08 10.25
C GLU A 91 -3.34 -1.51 9.32
N ASP A 92 -3.68 -0.53 8.48
CA ASP A 92 -2.74 -0.01 7.48
C ASP A 92 -2.88 1.50 7.26
N LEU A 93 -1.89 2.11 6.62
CA LEU A 93 -1.94 3.49 6.18
C LEU A 93 -1.28 3.70 4.82
N ALA A 94 -1.71 4.73 4.10
CA ALA A 94 -1.17 5.08 2.80
C ALA A 94 -1.10 6.60 2.60
N LEU A 95 -0.25 7.05 1.66
CA LEU A 95 -0.14 8.44 1.25
C LEU A 95 -0.75 8.66 -0.12
N GLY A 96 -1.57 9.69 -0.26
CA GLY A 96 -2.12 10.06 -1.55
C GLY A 96 -2.59 11.51 -1.61
N PRO A 97 -2.98 12.01 -2.79
CA PRO A 97 -3.40 13.39 -2.94
C PRO A 97 -4.66 13.66 -2.13
N CYS A 98 -4.66 14.73 -1.31
CA CYS A 98 -5.87 15.18 -0.62
C CYS A 98 -6.96 15.57 -1.64
N GLY A 99 -6.57 16.13 -2.79
CA GLY A 99 -7.55 16.63 -3.77
C GLY A 99 -8.39 17.80 -3.25
N ASP A 100 -7.83 18.59 -2.32
CA ASP A 100 -8.39 19.86 -1.82
C ASP A 100 -7.96 21.07 -2.67
N GLY A 101 -7.39 20.83 -3.84
CA GLY A 101 -6.87 21.85 -4.76
C GLY A 101 -5.51 22.43 -4.38
N THR A 102 -4.94 22.09 -3.21
CA THR A 102 -3.63 22.61 -2.77
C THR A 102 -2.44 21.80 -3.31
N GLY A 103 -2.70 20.63 -3.90
CA GLY A 103 -1.67 19.69 -4.36
C GLY A 103 -0.90 19.02 -3.22
N ARG A 104 -1.36 19.11 -1.96
CA ARG A 104 -0.75 18.40 -0.83
C ARG A 104 -1.26 16.97 -0.73
N ASP A 105 -0.45 16.14 -0.08
CA ASP A 105 -0.82 14.77 0.28
C ASP A 105 -1.53 14.71 1.62
N CYS A 106 -2.28 13.63 1.79
CA CYS A 106 -2.94 13.24 3.02
C CYS A 106 -2.43 11.84 3.39
N VAL A 107 -2.29 11.59 4.70
CA VAL A 107 -2.14 10.26 5.27
C VAL A 107 -3.54 9.69 5.47
N PHE A 108 -3.80 8.54 4.87
CA PHE A 108 -5.03 7.79 4.99
C PHE A 108 -4.78 6.63 5.96
N VAL A 109 -5.50 6.59 7.08
CA VAL A 109 -5.30 5.57 8.12
C VAL A 109 -6.54 4.69 8.21
N ALA A 110 -6.40 3.39 7.97
CA ALA A 110 -7.49 2.44 7.91
C ALA A 110 -7.80 1.84 9.28
N ASP A 111 -9.06 1.95 9.71
CA ASP A 111 -9.67 1.23 10.83
C ASP A 111 -10.52 0.09 10.26
N THR A 112 -9.86 -0.96 9.78
CA THR A 112 -10.44 -2.01 8.94
C THR A 112 -10.28 -3.42 9.50
N GLY A 113 -9.57 -3.59 10.60
CA GLY A 113 -9.38 -4.87 11.28
C GLY A 113 -10.68 -5.44 11.81
N ASP A 114 -10.91 -6.71 11.51
CA ASP A 114 -12.09 -7.46 11.91
C ASP A 114 -11.87 -8.98 11.77
N ASN A 115 -10.82 -9.52 12.40
CA ASN A 115 -10.50 -10.96 12.41
C ASN A 115 -11.73 -11.88 12.62
N ASN A 116 -12.72 -11.44 13.40
CA ASN A 116 -13.96 -12.20 13.67
C ASN A 116 -15.09 -11.99 12.65
N ARG A 117 -14.93 -11.08 11.69
CA ARG A 117 -15.89 -10.67 10.64
C ARG A 117 -17.27 -10.29 11.21
N ARG A 118 -17.29 -9.36 12.18
CA ARG A 118 -18.52 -8.91 12.88
C ARG A 118 -18.80 -7.41 12.76
N ARG A 119 -17.85 -6.61 12.29
CA ARG A 119 -17.98 -5.16 12.15
C ARG A 119 -18.80 -4.82 10.91
N THR A 120 -19.97 -4.24 11.12
CA THR A 120 -20.82 -3.70 10.04
C THR A 120 -20.38 -2.29 9.60
N GLU A 121 -19.38 -1.73 10.26
CA GLU A 121 -18.76 -0.45 9.94
C GLU A 121 -17.25 -0.52 10.19
N VAL A 122 -16.50 -0.09 9.18
CA VAL A 122 -15.06 0.17 9.19
C VAL A 122 -14.84 1.64 8.81
N GLY A 123 -13.61 2.13 8.85
CA GLY A 123 -13.37 3.53 8.50
C GLY A 123 -11.98 3.82 7.98
N VAL A 124 -11.86 5.02 7.42
CA VAL A 124 -10.57 5.60 7.02
C VAL A 124 -10.52 7.04 7.53
N LEU A 125 -9.48 7.38 8.28
CA LEU A 125 -9.17 8.77 8.61
C LEU A 125 -8.34 9.38 7.49
N VAL A 126 -8.66 10.61 7.11
CA VAL A 126 -7.90 11.39 6.13
C VAL A 126 -7.27 12.57 6.87
N VAL A 127 -5.95 12.53 7.02
CA VAL A 127 -5.18 13.50 7.78
C VAL A 127 -4.24 14.25 6.84
N PRO A 128 -4.39 15.57 6.65
CA PRO A 128 -3.49 16.34 5.80
C PRO A 128 -2.04 16.24 6.26
N GLU A 129 -1.14 16.00 5.31
CA GLU A 129 0.28 15.91 5.59
C GLU A 129 0.87 17.31 5.81
N VAL A 130 1.37 17.56 7.02
CA VAL A 130 1.93 18.85 7.42
C VAL A 130 3.37 18.72 7.90
N ARG A 131 4.13 19.81 7.81
CA ARG A 131 5.55 19.82 8.23
C ARG A 131 5.70 19.46 9.70
N THR A 132 4.83 20.01 10.55
CA THR A 132 4.80 19.74 11.99
C THR A 132 3.35 19.48 12.35
N PHE A 133 3.06 18.29 12.85
CA PHE A 133 1.73 17.96 13.33
C PHE A 133 1.48 18.63 14.69
N PRO A 134 0.22 19.00 14.99
CA PRO A 134 -0.17 19.35 16.35
C PRO A 134 -0.13 18.10 17.25
N ALA A 135 -0.36 18.27 18.55
CA ALA A 135 -0.51 17.14 19.47
C ALA A 135 -1.71 16.25 19.12
N GLU A 136 -2.78 16.85 18.60
CA GLU A 136 -3.95 16.16 18.07
C GLU A 136 -4.08 16.45 16.57
N ALA A 137 -4.32 15.41 15.78
CA ALA A 137 -4.33 15.51 14.34
C ALA A 137 -5.54 16.34 13.87
N ALA A 138 -5.28 17.31 12.99
CA ALA A 138 -6.35 18.02 12.28
C ALA A 138 -6.96 17.10 11.21
N VAL A 139 -7.80 16.15 11.63
CA VAL A 139 -8.46 15.19 10.72
C VAL A 139 -9.38 15.95 9.77
N TRP A 140 -9.13 15.81 8.48
CA TRP A 140 -9.93 16.46 7.45
C TRP A 140 -11.24 15.71 7.20
N LYS A 141 -11.17 14.36 7.15
CA LYS A 141 -12.35 13.51 7.02
C LYS A 141 -12.21 12.25 7.85
N ARG A 142 -13.36 11.78 8.36
CA ARG A 142 -13.54 10.42 8.86
C ARG A 142 -14.54 9.74 7.95
N LEU A 143 -14.06 8.87 7.07
CA LEU A 143 -14.88 8.10 6.16
C LEU A 143 -15.46 6.91 6.93
N ARG A 144 -16.78 6.84 7.04
CA ARG A 144 -17.50 5.69 7.60
C ARG A 144 -17.89 4.78 6.46
N LEU A 145 -17.47 3.54 6.51
CA LEU A 145 -17.51 2.63 5.37
C LEU A 145 -18.15 1.30 5.78
N ARG A 146 -18.75 0.63 4.80
CA ARG A 146 -19.15 -0.78 4.92
C ARG A 146 -18.79 -1.52 3.65
N TYR A 147 -18.59 -2.82 3.79
CA TYR A 147 -18.50 -3.71 2.66
C TYR A 147 -19.91 -4.02 2.11
N PRO A 148 -20.07 -4.18 0.80
CA PRO A 148 -21.36 -4.45 0.17
C PRO A 148 -21.88 -5.87 0.39
N ASP A 149 -21.01 -6.79 0.79
CA ASP A 149 -21.17 -8.24 0.79
C ASP A 149 -20.94 -8.89 2.17
N GLY A 150 -20.99 -8.07 3.23
CA GLY A 150 -20.85 -8.49 4.62
C GLY A 150 -19.49 -8.11 5.23
N PRO A 151 -19.31 -8.25 6.56
CA PRO A 151 -18.07 -7.89 7.22
C PRO A 151 -16.85 -8.66 6.69
N HIS A 152 -15.74 -7.94 6.51
CA HIS A 152 -14.43 -8.49 6.16
C HIS A 152 -13.35 -7.91 7.05
N ASP A 153 -12.34 -8.74 7.27
CA ASP A 153 -11.05 -8.33 7.80
C ASP A 153 -10.19 -7.84 6.64
N ALA A 154 -9.61 -6.65 6.74
CA ALA A 154 -8.77 -6.10 5.68
C ALA A 154 -7.59 -5.34 6.28
N GLU A 155 -6.39 -5.74 5.87
CA GLU A 155 -5.13 -5.26 6.44
C GLU A 155 -4.27 -4.55 5.39
N SER A 156 -4.85 -4.14 4.27
CA SER A 156 -4.05 -3.58 3.18
C SER A 156 -4.79 -2.44 2.51
N LEU A 157 -4.27 -1.22 2.65
CA LEU A 157 -4.81 0.01 2.07
C LEU A 157 -3.77 0.65 1.14
N ALA A 158 -4.18 1.00 -0.08
CA ALA A 158 -3.37 1.86 -0.94
C ALA A 158 -4.19 3.03 -1.48
N VAL A 159 -3.49 4.10 -1.85
CA VAL A 159 -4.09 5.26 -2.51
C VAL A 159 -3.38 5.51 -3.82
N HIS A 160 -4.13 5.55 -4.92
CA HIS A 160 -3.53 5.78 -6.23
C HIS A 160 -2.95 7.21 -6.30
N PRO A 161 -1.67 7.39 -6.64
CA PRO A 161 -0.96 8.67 -6.47
C PRO A 161 -1.50 9.79 -7.38
N VAL A 162 -2.08 9.43 -8.53
CA VAL A 162 -2.67 10.38 -9.48
C VAL A 162 -4.15 10.64 -9.23
N THR A 163 -5.00 9.61 -9.26
CA THR A 163 -6.46 9.77 -9.11
C THR A 163 -6.87 10.12 -7.68
N GLY A 164 -6.15 9.58 -6.68
CA GLY A 164 -6.52 9.63 -5.27
C GLY A 164 -7.62 8.63 -4.90
N ASP A 165 -7.88 7.63 -5.73
CA ASP A 165 -8.78 6.53 -5.39
C ASP A 165 -8.16 5.66 -4.30
N LEU A 166 -9.00 5.21 -3.37
CA LEU A 166 -8.59 4.27 -2.32
C LEU A 166 -8.87 2.86 -2.79
N PHE A 167 -7.92 1.98 -2.52
CA PHE A 167 -8.04 0.54 -2.73
C PHE A 167 -7.84 -0.16 -1.40
N LEU A 168 -8.61 -1.22 -1.17
CA LEU A 168 -8.54 -2.01 0.05
C LEU A 168 -8.55 -3.49 -0.32
N LEU A 169 -7.59 -4.26 0.20
CA LEU A 169 -7.49 -5.70 -0.05
C LEU A 169 -7.78 -6.47 1.24
N ALA A 170 -8.71 -7.43 1.16
CA ALA A 170 -9.12 -8.23 2.32
C ALA A 170 -8.09 -9.29 2.70
N LYS A 171 -8.01 -9.57 4.01
CA LYS A 171 -7.21 -10.65 4.58
C LYS A 171 -7.99 -11.97 4.54
N GLU A 172 -7.67 -12.79 3.55
CA GLU A 172 -8.23 -14.14 3.45
C GLU A 172 -7.28 -15.17 4.07
N PHE A 173 -7.48 -15.41 5.37
CA PHE A 173 -6.68 -16.37 6.11
C PHE A 173 -7.16 -17.82 5.90
N ALA A 174 -6.22 -18.71 5.62
CA ALA A 174 -6.40 -20.15 5.71
C ALA A 174 -5.17 -20.81 6.34
N LEU A 175 -5.42 -21.71 7.30
CA LEU A 175 -4.38 -22.45 8.03
C LEU A 175 -3.56 -23.38 7.13
N LEU A 176 -4.18 -23.95 6.09
CA LEU A 176 -3.53 -24.89 5.18
C LEU A 176 -3.23 -24.22 3.83
N PRO A 177 -2.01 -24.41 3.29
CA PRO A 177 -1.68 -23.99 1.93
C PRO A 177 -2.70 -24.54 0.92
N GLY A 178 -3.06 -23.73 -0.08
CA GLY A 178 -4.02 -24.11 -1.13
C GLY A 178 -5.49 -24.15 -0.72
N HIS A 179 -5.81 -23.84 0.55
CA HIS A 179 -7.20 -23.70 1.04
C HIS A 179 -7.62 -22.24 1.23
N GLY A 180 -6.72 -21.30 0.93
CA GLY A 180 -7.01 -19.88 0.91
C GLY A 180 -7.99 -19.51 -0.20
N ARG A 181 -8.74 -18.44 0.01
CA ARG A 181 -9.62 -17.85 -1.00
C ARG A 181 -8.89 -16.68 -1.65
N SER A 182 -9.33 -16.28 -2.84
CA SER A 182 -8.88 -15.04 -3.45
C SER A 182 -9.19 -13.86 -2.52
N ALA A 183 -8.19 -13.00 -2.32
CA ALA A 183 -8.35 -11.77 -1.55
C ALA A 183 -9.23 -10.79 -2.33
N ARG A 184 -10.30 -10.30 -1.70
CA ARG A 184 -11.23 -9.35 -2.33
C ARG A 184 -10.62 -7.96 -2.37
N LEU A 185 -10.63 -7.35 -3.55
CA LEU A 185 -10.18 -5.99 -3.80
C LEU A 185 -11.39 -5.07 -3.92
N TYR A 186 -11.39 -4.02 -3.12
CA TYR A 186 -12.40 -2.98 -3.12
C TYR A 186 -11.82 -1.63 -3.56
N ARG A 187 -12.70 -0.76 -4.07
CA ARG A 187 -12.36 0.62 -4.45
C ARG A 187 -13.31 1.61 -3.80
N LEU A 188 -12.78 2.79 -3.48
CA LEU A 188 -13.57 3.98 -3.19
C LEU A 188 -13.00 5.15 -3.99
N THR A 189 -13.78 5.63 -4.96
CA THR A 189 -13.29 6.67 -5.86
C THR A 189 -13.06 7.99 -5.15
N ALA A 190 -12.13 8.76 -5.68
CA ALA A 190 -11.73 10.03 -5.12
C ALA A 190 -12.86 11.05 -5.09
N ASP A 191 -13.69 11.05 -6.13
CA ASP A 191 -14.88 11.89 -6.19
C ASP A 191 -15.90 11.57 -5.09
N VAL A 192 -16.07 10.28 -4.76
CA VAL A 192 -16.99 9.85 -3.71
C VAL A 192 -16.48 10.27 -2.34
N TRP A 193 -15.24 9.94 -1.99
CA TRP A 193 -14.75 10.23 -0.64
C TRP A 193 -14.51 11.73 -0.40
N ARG A 194 -14.12 12.49 -1.43
CA ARG A 194 -13.94 13.95 -1.30
C ARG A 194 -15.26 14.67 -1.03
N ARG A 195 -16.35 14.22 -1.64
CA ARG A 195 -17.70 14.77 -1.43
C ARG A 195 -18.40 14.22 -0.19
N ALA A 196 -17.86 13.17 0.43
CA ALA A 196 -18.46 12.55 1.59
C ALA A 196 -18.59 13.54 2.77
N GLY A 197 -19.79 13.58 3.34
CA GLY A 197 -20.08 14.19 4.63
C GLY A 197 -19.90 13.18 5.76
N THR A 198 -20.90 13.06 6.64
CA THR A 198 -20.89 12.15 7.80
C THR A 198 -21.58 10.80 7.54
N ASP A 199 -22.19 10.66 6.37
CA ASP A 199 -22.93 9.46 5.99
C ASP A 199 -22.03 8.26 5.77
N ARG A 200 -22.59 7.06 5.99
CA ARG A 200 -21.87 5.81 5.77
C ARG A 200 -21.83 5.45 4.28
N LEU A 201 -20.62 5.48 3.72
CA LEU A 201 -20.29 5.05 2.37
C LEU A 201 -20.27 3.52 2.26
N THR A 202 -20.19 3.03 1.02
CA THR A 202 -20.02 1.61 0.71
C THR A 202 -18.79 1.47 -0.17
N TRP A 203 -17.93 0.52 0.15
CA TRP A 203 -16.86 0.09 -0.74
C TRP A 203 -17.46 -0.50 -2.03
N GLU A 204 -16.87 -0.17 -3.18
CA GLU A 204 -17.21 -0.80 -4.46
C GLU A 204 -16.42 -2.12 -4.60
N PRO A 205 -17.05 -3.26 -4.88
CA PRO A 205 -16.32 -4.46 -5.30
C PRO A 205 -15.55 -4.14 -6.58
N TYR A 206 -14.23 -4.32 -6.56
CA TYR A 206 -13.39 -3.92 -7.69
C TYR A 206 -12.81 -5.14 -8.41
N GLY A 207 -12.37 -6.15 -7.68
CA GLY A 207 -11.83 -7.38 -8.24
C GLY A 207 -11.40 -8.36 -7.14
N GLU A 208 -10.57 -9.33 -7.50
CA GLU A 208 -9.97 -10.25 -6.54
C GLU A 208 -8.52 -10.57 -6.97
N ILE A 209 -7.66 -10.85 -6.00
CA ILE A 209 -6.28 -11.30 -6.22
C ILE A 209 -6.13 -12.69 -5.59
N ASP A 210 -5.93 -13.71 -6.42
CA ASP A 210 -5.70 -15.09 -5.97
C ASP A 210 -4.23 -15.28 -5.55
N LEU A 211 -3.91 -14.77 -4.35
CA LEU A 211 -2.59 -14.95 -3.72
C LEU A 211 -2.25 -16.44 -3.49
N PRO A 212 -3.18 -17.33 -3.06
CA PRO A 212 -2.92 -18.77 -3.01
C PRO A 212 -2.43 -19.35 -4.34
N ALA A 213 -3.04 -18.97 -5.46
CA ALA A 213 -2.61 -19.43 -6.77
C ALA A 213 -1.24 -18.88 -7.18
N LEU A 214 -0.93 -17.61 -6.87
CA LEU A 214 0.42 -17.07 -7.08
C LEU A 214 1.46 -17.82 -6.25
N ALA A 215 1.18 -17.99 -4.96
CA ALA A 215 2.06 -18.68 -4.03
C ALA A 215 2.33 -20.12 -4.48
N ALA A 216 1.30 -20.85 -4.93
CA ALA A 216 1.45 -22.20 -5.47
C ALA A 216 2.31 -22.24 -6.74
N LYS A 217 2.22 -21.26 -7.65
CA LYS A 217 3.07 -21.17 -8.85
C LYS A 217 4.55 -21.00 -8.50
N GLU A 218 4.86 -20.38 -7.37
CA GLU A 218 6.23 -20.11 -6.92
C GLU A 218 6.73 -21.07 -5.82
N GLY A 219 5.89 -21.98 -5.33
CA GLY A 219 6.23 -22.89 -4.23
C GLY A 219 6.34 -22.21 -2.86
N ALA A 220 5.64 -21.09 -2.65
CA ALA A 220 5.62 -20.34 -1.40
C ALA A 220 4.45 -20.79 -0.50
N THR A 221 4.75 -21.29 0.70
CA THR A 221 3.78 -21.99 1.56
C THR A 221 2.85 -21.06 2.35
N PHE A 222 3.31 -19.84 2.67
CA PHE A 222 2.57 -18.86 3.49
C PHE A 222 2.39 -17.49 2.83
N SER A 223 2.71 -17.39 1.55
CA SER A 223 2.61 -16.15 0.76
C SER A 223 1.21 -15.93 0.18
N HIS A 224 0.17 -16.26 0.96
CA HIS A 224 -1.23 -16.24 0.53
C HIS A 224 -2.15 -15.35 1.36
N VAL A 225 -1.63 -14.73 2.42
CA VAL A 225 -2.39 -13.86 3.33
C VAL A 225 -1.78 -12.46 3.23
N ALA A 226 -2.55 -11.51 2.72
CA ALA A 226 -2.12 -10.12 2.61
C ALA A 226 -2.11 -9.43 3.99
N THR A 227 -1.06 -8.68 4.27
CA THR A 227 -0.86 -7.92 5.52
C THR A 227 -0.58 -6.44 5.31
N SER A 228 -0.24 -6.01 4.08
CA SER A 228 -0.13 -4.59 3.70
C SER A 228 -0.02 -4.48 2.17
N MET A 229 -0.30 -3.32 1.61
CA MET A 229 -0.06 -3.06 0.19
C MET A 229 0.26 -1.59 -0.10
N ASP A 230 0.94 -1.32 -1.21
CA ASP A 230 1.19 0.05 -1.65
C ASP A 230 1.24 0.17 -3.19
N ILE A 231 0.95 1.36 -3.71
CA ILE A 231 1.01 1.68 -5.13
C ILE A 231 2.24 2.54 -5.39
N SER A 232 3.03 2.13 -6.38
CA SER A 232 4.24 2.85 -6.79
C SER A 232 3.96 4.32 -7.16
N PRO A 233 4.94 5.23 -7.02
CA PRO A 233 4.71 6.67 -7.23
C PRO A 233 4.19 7.07 -8.62
N ASP A 234 4.41 6.23 -9.64
CA ASP A 234 3.90 6.44 -11.00
C ASP A 234 2.48 5.87 -11.23
N GLY A 235 1.93 5.14 -10.25
CA GLY A 235 0.61 4.53 -10.29
C GLY A 235 0.55 3.15 -10.94
N LYS A 236 1.66 2.64 -11.50
CA LYS A 236 1.61 1.54 -12.48
C LYS A 236 1.98 0.18 -11.93
N ARG A 237 2.38 0.13 -10.67
CA ARG A 237 2.80 -1.10 -9.97
C ARG A 237 2.26 -1.16 -8.57
N LEU A 238 1.92 -2.37 -8.16
CA LEU A 238 1.42 -2.74 -6.84
C LEU A 238 2.48 -3.52 -6.11
N LEU A 239 2.65 -3.24 -4.81
CA LEU A 239 3.26 -4.16 -3.87
C LEU A 239 2.19 -4.71 -2.95
N ILE A 240 2.18 -6.02 -2.75
CA ILE A 240 1.34 -6.69 -1.76
C ILE A 240 2.26 -7.50 -0.86
N LEU A 241 2.32 -7.14 0.41
CA LEU A 241 3.02 -7.90 1.43
C LEU A 241 2.14 -9.06 1.90
N THR A 242 2.78 -10.19 2.15
CA THR A 242 2.20 -11.34 2.83
C THR A 242 3.12 -11.78 3.96
N TYR A 243 2.68 -12.74 4.77
CA TYR A 243 3.48 -13.25 5.89
C TYR A 243 4.89 -13.73 5.51
N ASP A 244 5.09 -14.24 4.29
CA ASP A 244 6.40 -14.77 3.87
C ASP A 244 7.13 -13.83 2.89
N HIS A 245 6.44 -13.31 1.88
CA HIS A 245 7.04 -12.56 0.77
C HIS A 245 6.23 -11.33 0.38
N ALA A 246 6.77 -10.54 -0.55
CA ALA A 246 5.99 -9.53 -1.26
C ALA A 246 5.76 -9.93 -2.72
N TRP A 247 4.67 -9.44 -3.29
CA TRP A 247 4.34 -9.57 -4.70
C TRP A 247 4.44 -8.19 -5.36
N GLU A 248 5.25 -8.07 -6.41
CA GLU A 248 5.21 -6.91 -7.31
C GLU A 248 4.32 -7.27 -8.50
N ILE A 249 3.31 -6.45 -8.78
CA ILE A 249 2.40 -6.64 -9.91
C ILE A 249 2.44 -5.37 -10.78
N ALA A 250 2.75 -5.54 -12.06
CA ALA A 250 2.78 -4.50 -13.09
C ALA A 250 1.35 -4.23 -13.59
N TRP A 251 0.60 -3.44 -12.82
CA TRP A 251 -0.77 -3.09 -13.15
C TRP A 251 -1.16 -1.72 -12.58
N ASP A 252 -1.84 -0.91 -13.40
CA ASP A 252 -2.44 0.36 -12.99
C ASP A 252 -3.89 0.12 -12.56
N LEU A 253 -4.18 0.32 -11.26
CA LEU A 253 -5.54 0.15 -10.72
C LEU A 253 -6.50 1.27 -11.12
N ALA A 254 -6.05 2.34 -11.77
CA ALA A 254 -6.95 3.32 -12.38
C ALA A 254 -7.57 2.79 -13.69
N ASP A 255 -6.87 1.88 -14.40
CA ASP A 255 -7.30 1.33 -15.68
C ASP A 255 -8.31 0.17 -15.53
N GLY A 256 -8.40 -0.43 -14.35
CA GLY A 256 -9.26 -1.57 -14.08
C GLY A 256 -8.70 -2.48 -12.98
N PRO A 257 -9.49 -3.44 -12.48
CA PRO A 257 -8.92 -4.51 -11.66
C PRO A 257 -7.91 -5.32 -12.47
N PRO A 258 -6.92 -5.94 -11.81
CA PRO A 258 -6.04 -6.90 -12.47
C PRO A 258 -6.85 -8.01 -13.14
N PRO A 259 -6.40 -8.57 -14.27
CA PRO A 259 -7.05 -9.72 -14.86
C PRO A 259 -6.97 -10.91 -13.88
N PRO A 260 -7.81 -11.94 -14.06
CA PRO A 260 -7.77 -13.12 -13.21
C PRO A 260 -6.34 -13.64 -13.06
N THR A 261 -5.89 -13.85 -11.82
CA THR A 261 -4.50 -14.20 -11.50
C THR A 261 -3.96 -15.42 -12.26
N ALA A 262 -4.84 -16.35 -12.66
CA ALA A 262 -4.50 -17.48 -13.52
C ALA A 262 -3.89 -17.05 -14.87
N GLN A 263 -4.27 -15.88 -15.40
CA GLN A 263 -3.84 -15.32 -16.68
C GLN A 263 -2.54 -14.50 -16.58
N LEU A 264 -2.14 -14.10 -15.37
CA LEU A 264 -0.91 -13.35 -15.14
C LEU A 264 0.32 -14.22 -15.42
N GLN A 265 1.29 -13.63 -16.11
CA GLN A 265 2.56 -14.25 -16.49
C GLN A 265 3.70 -13.72 -15.62
N ARG A 266 4.46 -14.65 -15.01
CA ARG A 266 5.64 -14.33 -14.21
C ARG A 266 6.69 -13.61 -15.07
N GLY A 267 7.30 -12.56 -14.52
CA GLY A 267 8.34 -11.76 -15.17
C GLY A 267 7.82 -10.79 -16.23
N ARG A 268 6.51 -10.80 -16.52
CA ARG A 268 5.83 -9.81 -17.36
C ARG A 268 4.82 -9.00 -16.54
N ASP A 269 3.88 -9.69 -15.91
CA ASP A 269 2.74 -9.08 -15.21
C ASP A 269 2.95 -9.08 -13.68
N TYR A 270 3.68 -10.06 -13.15
CA TYR A 270 4.00 -10.12 -11.73
C TYR A 270 5.36 -10.79 -11.46
N GLN A 271 5.89 -10.58 -10.26
CA GLN A 271 6.97 -11.39 -9.70
C GLN A 271 6.90 -11.49 -8.18
N LEU A 272 7.42 -12.60 -7.65
CA LEU A 272 7.68 -12.78 -6.22
C LEU A 272 8.95 -12.01 -5.83
N VAL A 273 8.85 -11.21 -4.78
CA VAL A 273 10.00 -10.54 -4.16
C VAL A 273 10.38 -11.31 -2.91
N GLN A 274 11.58 -11.89 -2.92
CA GLN A 274 12.10 -12.65 -1.79
C GLN A 274 12.43 -11.70 -0.63
N LEU A 275 11.89 -11.99 0.55
CA LEU A 275 12.15 -11.26 1.79
C LEU A 275 12.93 -12.15 2.78
N GLU A 276 13.42 -11.54 3.86
CA GLU A 276 14.07 -12.28 4.94
C GLU A 276 13.09 -13.26 5.61
N PRO A 277 13.55 -14.45 6.02
CA PRO A 277 12.72 -15.45 6.70
C PRO A 277 12.46 -15.03 8.15
N MET A 278 11.44 -14.19 8.36
CA MET A 278 11.04 -13.65 9.65
C MET A 278 9.51 -13.67 9.79
N LEU A 279 9.02 -13.81 11.02
CA LEU A 279 7.58 -13.76 11.34
C LEU A 279 7.11 -12.31 11.56
N GLY A 280 5.80 -12.09 11.40
CA GLY A 280 5.14 -10.81 11.71
C GLY A 280 5.43 -9.70 10.70
N LYS A 281 5.58 -10.01 9.41
CA LYS A 281 5.75 -8.99 8.38
C LYS A 281 4.41 -8.28 8.16
N GLU A 282 4.30 -7.06 8.64
CA GLU A 282 3.04 -6.32 8.64
C GLU A 282 3.08 -5.05 7.79
N THR A 283 4.26 -4.53 7.41
CA THR A 283 4.34 -3.22 6.73
C THR A 283 5.13 -3.26 5.44
N ILE A 284 4.62 -2.61 4.38
CA ILE A 284 5.37 -2.34 3.14
C ILE A 284 5.06 -0.94 2.61
N ALA A 285 6.07 -0.24 2.07
CA ALA A 285 5.87 1.06 1.43
C ALA A 285 6.89 1.33 0.33
N TRP A 286 6.44 1.84 -0.80
CA TRP A 286 7.31 2.37 -1.84
C TRP A 286 8.12 3.56 -1.35
N LEU A 287 9.37 3.64 -1.78
CA LEU A 287 10.15 4.87 -1.66
C LEU A 287 9.66 5.91 -2.68
N PRO A 288 9.76 7.22 -2.37
CA PRO A 288 9.27 8.28 -3.25
C PRO A 288 9.86 8.29 -4.67
N ASP A 289 11.04 7.71 -4.88
CA ASP A 289 11.70 7.63 -6.18
C ASP A 289 11.22 6.45 -7.04
N GLY A 290 10.40 5.54 -6.49
CA GLY A 290 9.91 4.33 -7.15
C GLY A 290 10.99 3.29 -7.46
N LYS A 291 12.20 3.45 -6.90
CA LYS A 291 13.37 2.58 -7.14
C LYS A 291 13.65 1.65 -5.98
N GLY A 292 12.85 1.68 -4.94
CA GLY A 292 12.99 0.83 -3.77
C GLY A 292 11.72 0.82 -2.94
N PHE A 293 11.67 -0.07 -1.97
CA PHE A 293 10.62 -0.08 -0.97
C PHE A 293 11.21 -0.42 0.40
N LEU A 294 10.43 -0.10 1.44
CA LEU A 294 10.68 -0.48 2.81
C LEU A 294 9.71 -1.58 3.21
N GLN A 295 10.19 -2.52 4.03
CA GLN A 295 9.37 -3.54 4.67
C GLN A 295 9.72 -3.60 6.16
N GLY A 296 8.72 -3.79 7.02
CA GLY A 296 8.91 -3.91 8.46
C GLY A 296 8.12 -5.06 9.08
N LYS A 297 8.42 -5.34 10.35
CA LYS A 297 7.65 -6.26 11.19
C LYS A 297 7.15 -5.60 12.47
N GLU A 298 6.04 -6.11 12.97
CA GLU A 298 5.59 -5.89 14.35
C GLU A 298 6.61 -6.46 15.35
N PHE A 299 6.63 -5.93 16.57
CA PHE A 299 7.44 -6.55 17.63
C PHE A 299 6.73 -7.81 18.06
N LYS A 300 7.47 -8.91 18.16
CA LYS A 300 6.95 -10.13 18.80
C LYS A 300 7.69 -10.36 20.10
N PRO A 301 7.09 -11.09 21.06
CA PRO A 301 7.79 -11.56 22.26
C PRO A 301 8.98 -12.50 21.97
N ASP A 302 9.38 -12.67 20.71
CA ASP A 302 10.56 -13.40 20.26
C ASP A 302 11.87 -12.67 20.61
N GLY A 303 11.78 -11.39 21.03
CA GLY A 303 12.94 -10.59 21.46
C GLY A 303 13.66 -9.90 20.31
N GLU A 304 13.17 -10.05 19.08
CA GLU A 304 13.73 -9.39 17.90
C GLU A 304 13.17 -7.98 17.76
N PRO A 305 14.01 -6.98 17.45
CA PRO A 305 13.52 -5.62 17.22
C PRO A 305 12.61 -5.55 15.98
N SER A 306 11.72 -4.56 15.96
CA SER A 306 10.94 -4.19 14.77
C SER A 306 11.84 -3.52 13.73
N VAL A 307 12.62 -4.32 13.02
CA VAL A 307 13.58 -3.85 12.02
C VAL A 307 12.85 -3.40 10.75
N LEU A 308 13.31 -2.28 10.19
CA LEU A 308 12.97 -1.84 8.84
C LEU A 308 14.03 -2.33 7.88
N PHE A 309 13.59 -3.00 6.82
CA PHE A 309 14.41 -3.47 5.71
C PHE A 309 14.15 -2.60 4.48
N ARG A 310 15.20 -2.35 3.71
CA ARG A 310 15.12 -1.71 2.39
C ARG A 310 15.50 -2.70 1.32
N LEU A 311 14.71 -2.71 0.25
CA LEU A 311 15.03 -3.39 -1.00
C LEU A 311 15.12 -2.34 -2.10
N ASP A 312 16.18 -2.43 -2.90
CA ASP A 312 16.43 -1.53 -4.02
C ASP A 312 16.28 -2.30 -5.33
N CYS A 313 15.63 -1.68 -6.30
CA CYS A 313 15.54 -2.21 -7.65
C CYS A 313 16.84 -1.93 -8.39
N SER A 314 17.53 -2.98 -8.85
CA SER A 314 18.63 -2.79 -9.78
C SER A 314 18.07 -2.28 -11.11
N ALA A 315 18.53 -1.10 -11.52
CA ALA A 315 18.19 -0.60 -12.85
C ALA A 315 18.77 -1.56 -13.91
N PRO A 316 18.05 -1.79 -15.02
CA PRO A 316 18.59 -2.56 -16.14
C PRO A 316 19.85 -1.92 -16.74
#